data_AF-A0A928RZC4-F1
#
_entry.id   AF-A0A928RZC4-F1
#
_cell.length_a   1.000
_cell.length_b   1.000
_cell.length_c   1.000
_cell.angle_alpha   90.00
_cell.angle_beta   90.00
_cell.angle_gamma   90.00
#
_symmetry.space_group_name_H-M   'P 1'
#
loop_
_entity.id
_entity.type
_entity.pdbx_description
1 polymer ?
#
loop_
_entity_poly.entity_id
_entity_poly.type
_entity_poly.pdbx_seq_one_letter_code
_entity_poly.pdbx_strand_id
1 'polypeptide(L)'
;MSPMEEVERATLEASRWMALKVIRREREHNKIELTAVTRVHTIYITLERLTPTLTRMSVNAKRGFVFKDKNTAFEIIYQSEIALMGFARGNEYQAQPGSARPPS
;
A
#
# COMPACT_ATOMS: atom_id res chain seq x y z
N MET A 1 -0.27 7.72 13.39
CA MET A 1 -0.08 7.65 11.92
C MET A 1 -1.33 8.22 11.28
N SER A 2 -1.21 9.02 10.23
CA SER A 2 -2.37 9.54 9.51
C SER A 2 -2.90 8.51 8.50
N PRO A 3 -4.18 8.57 8.06
CA PRO A 3 -4.73 7.59 7.14
C PRO A 3 -3.92 7.39 5.85
N MET A 4 -3.37 8.46 5.28
CA MET A 4 -2.51 8.39 4.09
C MET A 4 -1.20 7.63 4.36
N GLU A 5 -0.63 7.76 5.56
CA GLU A 5 0.59 7.04 5.94
C GLU A 5 0.32 5.56 6.22
N GLU A 6 -0.88 5.22 6.71
CA GLU A 6 -1.29 3.82 6.88
C GLU A 6 -1.47 3.12 5.53
N VAL A 7 -2.12 3.80 4.59
CA VAL A 7 -2.25 3.33 3.20
C VAL A 7 -0.88 3.18 2.57
N GLU A 8 0.02 4.16 2.73
CA GLU A 8 1.38 4.05 2.21
C GLU A 8 2.14 2.85 2.79
N ARG A 9 2.08 2.65 4.12
CA ARG A 9 2.72 1.50 4.76
C ARG A 9 2.18 0.19 4.19
N ALA A 10 0.86 0.09 4.01
CA ALA A 10 0.21 -1.07 3.42
C ALA A 10 0.62 -1.29 1.96
N THR A 11 0.72 -0.22 1.16
CA THR A 11 1.20 -0.29 -0.22
C THR A 11 2.66 -0.73 -0.32
N LEU A 12 3.54 -0.28 0.58
CA LEU A 12 4.93 -0.74 0.64
C LEU A 12 5.03 -2.22 1.03
N GLU A 13 4.20 -2.65 1.97
CA GLU A 13 4.12 -4.05 2.38
C GLU A 13 3.58 -4.96 1.26
N ALA A 14 2.51 -4.54 0.59
CA ALA A 14 2.00 -5.22 -0.59
C ALA A 14 3.05 -5.29 -1.71
N SER A 15 3.77 -4.19 -1.95
CA SER A 15 4.88 -4.17 -2.91
C SER A 15 5.95 -5.20 -2.55
N ARG A 16 6.26 -5.36 -1.26
CA ARG A 16 7.20 -6.38 -0.77
C ARG A 16 6.67 -7.80 -1.00
N TRP A 17 5.40 -8.08 -0.67
CA TRP A 17 4.76 -9.39 -0.90
C TRP A 17 4.76 -9.78 -2.37
N MET A 18 4.53 -8.80 -3.24
CA MET A 18 4.48 -8.97 -4.69
C MET A 18 5.86 -8.90 -5.38
N ALA A 19 6.95 -8.76 -4.60
CA ALA A 19 8.31 -8.58 -5.11
C ALA A 19 8.48 -7.40 -6.10
N LEU A 20 7.73 -6.32 -5.89
CA LEU A 20 7.87 -5.07 -6.63
C LEU A 20 8.98 -4.23 -6.00
N LYS A 21 9.98 -3.83 -6.80
CA LYS A 21 11.07 -2.98 -6.32
C LYS A 21 10.65 -1.51 -6.36
N VAL A 22 10.39 -0.90 -5.21
CA VAL A 22 10.18 0.55 -5.12
C VAL A 22 11.53 1.26 -5.30
N ILE A 23 11.64 2.10 -6.34
CA ILE A 23 12.87 2.81 -6.71
C ILE A 23 12.81 4.32 -6.45
N ARG A 24 11.60 4.86 -6.24
CA ARG A 24 11.40 6.28 -5.94
C ARG A 24 10.20 6.43 -5.01
N ARG A 25 10.34 7.32 -4.03
CA ARG A 25 9.32 7.70 -3.06
C ARG A 25 9.42 9.19 -2.82
N GLU A 26 8.38 9.92 -3.18
CA GLU A 26 8.26 11.35 -2.97
C GLU A 26 7.08 11.65 -2.08
N ARG A 27 7.26 12.61 -1.18
CA ARG A 27 6.23 13.05 -0.26
C ARG A 27 6.04 14.55 -0.39
N GLU A 28 4.79 14.93 -0.56
CA GLU A 28 4.30 16.29 -0.46
C GLU A 28 3.27 16.35 0.69
N HIS A 29 2.71 17.52 0.96
CA HIS A 29 1.77 17.73 2.08
C HIS A 29 0.56 16.77 2.01
N ASN A 30 -0.11 16.70 0.86
CA ASN A 30 -1.34 15.93 0.66
C ASN A 30 -1.19 14.75 -0.31
N LYS A 31 0.04 14.43 -0.73
CA LYS A 31 0.30 13.47 -1.79
C LYS A 31 1.58 12.67 -1.52
N ILE A 32 1.56 11.39 -1.83
CA ILE A 32 2.73 10.51 -1.86
C ILE A 32 2.78 9.83 -3.22
N GLU A 33 3.95 9.86 -3.85
CA GLU A 33 4.18 9.22 -5.14
C GLU A 33 5.25 8.13 -4.99
N LEU A 34 4.91 6.92 -5.42
CA LEU A 34 5.81 5.78 -5.45
C LEU A 34 6.02 5.35 -6.89
N THR A 35 7.27 5.13 -7.27
CA THR A 35 7.62 4.42 -8.51
C THR A 35 8.18 3.07 -8.14
N ALA A 36 7.55 2.02 -8.63
CA ALA A 36 8.01 0.65 -8.50
C ALA A 36 8.30 0.02 -9.87
N VAL A 37 9.20 -0.95 -9.91
CA VAL A 37 9.57 -1.66 -11.13
C VAL A 37 9.57 -3.16 -10.94
N THR A 38 9.27 -3.86 -12.02
CA THR A 38 9.53 -5.29 -12.19
C THR A 38 10.47 -5.47 -13.39
N ARG A 39 10.65 -6.70 -13.88
CA ARG A 39 11.37 -6.95 -15.14
C ARG A 39 10.72 -6.31 -16.35
N VAL A 40 9.40 -6.18 -16.38
CA VAL A 40 8.64 -5.77 -17.58
C VAL A 40 7.67 -4.61 -17.35
N HIS A 41 7.47 -4.21 -16.09
CA HIS A 41 6.57 -3.12 -15.72
C HIS A 41 7.28 -1.97 -15.02
N THR A 42 6.89 -0.74 -15.37
CA THR A 42 7.06 0.44 -14.54
C THR A 42 5.71 0.81 -13.96
N ILE A 43 5.64 0.97 -12.65
CA ILE A 43 4.41 1.13 -11.89
C ILE A 43 4.48 2.46 -11.16
N TYR A 44 3.48 3.29 -11.39
CA TYR A 44 3.30 4.56 -10.69
C TYR A 44 2.12 4.42 -9.74
N ILE A 45 2.35 4.70 -8.47
CA ILE A 45 1.32 4.68 -7.43
C ILE A 45 1.26 6.07 -6.82
N THR A 46 0.08 6.66 -6.80
CA THR A 46 -0.19 7.96 -6.18
C THR A 46 -1.19 7.76 -5.06
N LEU A 47 -0.84 8.24 -3.86
CA LEU A 47 -1.71 8.31 -2.71
C LEU A 47 -2.02 9.78 -2.45
N GLU A 48 -3.29 10.15 -2.49
CA GLU A 48 -3.74 11.53 -2.35
C GLU A 48 -4.74 11.63 -1.20
N ARG A 49 -4.46 12.51 -0.23
CA ARG A 49 -5.41 12.84 0.84
C ARG A 49 -6.50 13.75 0.27
N LEU A 50 -7.74 13.23 0.18
CA LEU A 50 -8.90 14.00 -0.24
C LEU A 50 -9.61 14.66 0.95
N THR A 51 -9.66 13.97 2.09
CA THR A 51 -10.18 14.48 3.36
C THR A 51 -9.28 13.97 4.51
N PRO A 52 -9.46 14.41 5.76
CA PRO A 52 -8.70 13.87 6.89
C PRO A 52 -8.77 12.33 7.01
N THR A 53 -9.87 11.70 6.58
CA THR A 53 -10.14 10.27 6.69
C THR A 53 -10.12 9.51 5.36
N LEU A 54 -10.14 10.21 4.22
CA LEU A 54 -10.19 9.60 2.89
C LEU A 54 -8.86 9.80 2.14
N THR A 55 -8.22 8.67 1.79
CA THR A 55 -7.06 8.63 0.89
C THR A 55 -7.45 7.94 -0.40
N ARG A 56 -7.25 8.61 -1.55
CA ARG A 56 -7.37 8.00 -2.87
C ARG A 56 -6.07 7.34 -3.26
N MET A 57 -6.12 6.07 -3.63
CA MET A 57 -5.01 5.36 -4.28
C MET A 57 -5.25 5.29 -5.79
N SER A 58 -4.27 5.70 -6.58
CA SER A 58 -4.26 5.57 -8.04
C SER A 58 -3.06 4.75 -8.47
N VAL A 59 -3.28 3.70 -9.28
CA VAL A 59 -2.20 2.83 -9.77
C VAL A 59 -2.19 2.82 -11.30
N ASN A 60 -1.03 3.09 -11.86
CA ASN A 60 -0.77 3.02 -13.30
C ASN A 60 0.42 2.08 -13.54
N ALA A 61 0.12 0.81 -13.80
CA ALA A 61 1.10 -0.16 -14.24
C ALA A 61 1.26 -0.09 -15.77
N LYS A 62 2.48 0.17 -16.24
CA LYS A 62 2.83 0.21 -17.66
C LYS A 62 3.71 -0.97 -18.02
N ARG A 63 3.36 -1.73 -19.05
CA ARG A 63 4.20 -2.78 -19.66
C ARG A 63 4.88 -2.21 -20.91
N GLY A 64 6.19 -2.01 -20.84
CA GLY A 64 6.92 -1.26 -21.88
C GLY A 64 6.48 0.21 -21.98
N PHE A 65 6.61 0.82 -23.17
CA PHE A 65 6.38 2.27 -23.34
C PHE A 65 4.90 2.69 -23.45
N VAL A 66 3.98 1.79 -23.84
CA VAL A 66 2.64 2.22 -24.31
C VAL A 66 1.48 1.46 -23.65
N PHE A 67 1.66 0.22 -23.19
CA PHE A 67 0.53 -0.60 -22.73
C PHE A 67 0.26 -0.44 -21.23
N LYS A 68 -0.96 -0.06 -20.87
CA LYS A 68 -1.45 -0.06 -19.49
C LYS A 68 -1.92 -1.46 -19.11
N ASP A 69 -1.35 -2.02 -18.05
CA ASP A 69 -1.78 -3.29 -17.47
C ASP A 69 -2.75 -3.02 -16.30
N LYS A 70 -4.05 -3.09 -16.61
CA LYS A 70 -5.11 -2.86 -15.62
C LYS A 70 -5.20 -3.99 -14.59
N ASN A 71 -4.85 -5.21 -14.97
CA ASN A 71 -4.95 -6.36 -14.07
C ASN A 71 -3.87 -6.27 -12.99
N THR A 72 -2.64 -5.94 -13.39
CA THR A 72 -1.56 -5.66 -12.43
C THR A 72 -1.91 -4.47 -11.52
N ALA A 73 -2.51 -3.41 -12.07
CA ALA A 73 -2.92 -2.27 -11.26
C ALA A 73 -4.00 -2.63 -10.22
N PHE A 74 -5.00 -3.45 -10.61
CA PHE A 74 -6.04 -3.94 -9.70
C PHE A 74 -5.45 -4.80 -8.59
N GLU A 75 -4.55 -5.74 -8.92
CA GLU A 75 -3.93 -6.62 -7.93
C GLU A 75 -3.11 -5.84 -6.89
N ILE A 76 -2.42 -4.78 -7.29
CA ILE A 76 -1.66 -3.91 -6.36
C ILE A 76 -2.61 -3.21 -5.37
N ILE A 77 -3.76 -2.73 -5.84
CA ILE A 77 -4.78 -2.12 -4.97
C ILE A 77 -5.31 -3.17 -4.00
N TYR A 78 -5.66 -4.36 -4.51
CA TYR A 78 -6.18 -5.46 -3.71
C TYR A 78 -5.20 -5.91 -2.62
N GLN A 79 -3.93 -6.17 -2.96
CA GLN A 79 -2.92 -6.56 -1.97
C GLN A 79 -2.62 -5.45 -0.95
N SER A 80 -2.70 -4.17 -1.37
CA SER A 80 -2.59 -3.04 -0.44
C SER A 80 -3.74 -3.02 0.56
N GLU A 81 -4.96 -3.32 0.12
CA GLU A 81 -6.12 -3.45 1.01
C GLU A 81 -5.95 -4.61 2.00
N ILE A 82 -5.50 -5.78 1.54
CA ILE A 82 -5.22 -6.93 2.42
C ILE A 82 -4.17 -6.58 3.48
N ALA A 83 -3.08 -5.90 3.09
CA ALA A 83 -2.06 -5.44 4.03
C ALA A 83 -2.62 -4.43 5.04
N LEU A 84 -3.45 -3.48 4.59
CA LEU A 84 -4.07 -2.48 5.45
C LEU A 84 -4.98 -3.13 6.50
N MET A 85 -5.83 -4.08 6.08
CA MET A 85 -6.70 -4.83 6.99
C MET A 85 -5.90 -5.70 7.98
N GLY A 86 -4.77 -6.28 7.53
CA GLY A 86 -3.87 -7.03 8.40
C GLY A 86 -3.33 -6.19 9.55
N PHE A 87 -2.94 -4.94 9.27
CA PHE A 87 -2.50 -4.00 10.30
C PHE A 87 -3.61 -3.56 11.24
N ALA A 88 -4.81 -3.32 10.71
CA ALA A 88 -5.97 -2.97 11.54
C ALA A 88 -6.27 -4.08 12.57
N ARG A 89 -6.32 -5.34 12.12
CA ARG A 89 -6.52 -6.50 13.02
C ARG A 89 -5.39 -6.66 14.03
N GLY A 90 -4.13 -6.52 13.60
CA GLY A 90 -2.97 -6.59 14.49
C GLY A 90 -3.02 -5.55 15.63
N ASN A 91 -3.48 -4.34 15.32
CA ASN A 91 -3.67 -3.29 16.32
C ASN A 91 -4.82 -3.59 17.29
N GLU A 92 -5.92 -4.17 16.80
CA GLU A 92 -7.05 -4.59 17.65
C GLU A 92 -6.63 -5.67 18.68
N TYR A 93 -5.78 -6.62 18.30
CA TYR A 93 -5.24 -7.63 19.22
C TYR A 93 -4.29 -7.04 20.27
N GLN A 94 -3.54 -5.99 19.93
CA GLN A 94 -2.64 -5.32 20.89
C GLN A 94 -3.38 -4.37 21.84
N ALA A 95 -4.54 -3.85 21.44
CA ALA A 95 -5.36 -2.95 22.25
C ALA A 95 -6.19 -3.64 23.34
N GLN A 96 -6.27 -4.98 23.35
CA GLN A 96 -6.94 -5.74 24.40
C GLN A 96 -6.02 -5.90 25.62
N PRO A 97 -6.33 -5.32 26.80
CA PRO A 97 -5.58 -5.58 28.01
C PRO A 97 -5.90 -7.00 28.50
N GLY A 98 -4.91 -7.91 28.48
CA GLY A 98 -4.99 -9.17 29.21
C GLY A 98 -4.90 -10.48 28.42
N SER A 99 -4.20 -10.54 27.28
CA SER A 99 -3.83 -11.83 26.68
C SER A 99 -2.68 -12.52 27.45
N ALA A 100 -2.82 -12.66 28.76
CA ALA A 100 -2.04 -13.62 29.51
C ALA A 100 -2.44 -15.03 29.00
N ARG A 101 -1.46 -15.77 28.49
CA ARG A 101 -1.65 -17.21 28.22
C ARG A 101 -2.11 -17.88 29.51
N PRO A 102 -3.16 -18.71 29.51
CA PRO A 102 -3.34 -19.64 30.61
C PRO A 102 -2.11 -20.55 30.65
N PRO A 103 -1.55 -20.83 31.83
CA PRO A 103 -0.45 -21.77 31.95
C PRO A 103 -0.93 -23.18 31.58
N SER A 104 -0.16 -23.79 30.68
CA SER A 104 -0.05 -25.19 30.22
C SER A 104 -1.32 -26.04 30.17
#